data_AF-A0A3B1EA30-F1
#
_entry.id   AF-A0A3B1EA30-F1
#
_cell.length_a   1.000
_cell.length_b   1.000
_cell.length_c   1.000
_cell.angle_alpha   90.00
_cell.angle_beta   90.00
_cell.angle_gamma   90.00
#
_symmetry.space_group_name_H-M   'P 1'
#
loop_
_entity.id
_entity.type
_entity.pdbx_description
1 polymer ?
#
loop_
_entity_poly.entity_id
_entity_poly.type
_entity_poly.pdbx_seq_one_letter_code
_entity_poly.pdbx_strand_id
1 'polypeptide(L)'
;MAIIFANEDTSFKMLKDSLKVTFGNLFIHLEKLEKAGYIKSSKQVKNSRSYTTYNLTERGILEFYNYMSEVEKIINTVKEIKNLK
;
A
#
# COMPACT_ATOMS: atom_id res chain seq x y z
N MET A 1 0.08 -0.56 -0.74
CA MET A 1 -0.58 0.74 -1.00
C MET A 1 -2.06 0.72 -0.62
N ALA A 2 -2.89 -0.23 -1.09
CA ALA A 2 -4.33 -0.28 -0.77
C ALA A 2 -4.70 -0.16 0.72
N ILE A 3 -4.06 -0.93 1.61
CA ILE A 3 -4.32 -0.84 3.06
C ILE A 3 -3.93 0.54 3.62
N ILE A 4 -2.83 1.11 3.14
CA ILE A 4 -2.36 2.45 3.54
C ILE A 4 -3.32 3.52 3.03
N PHE A 5 -3.88 3.35 1.84
CA PHE A 5 -4.88 4.26 1.27
C PHE A 5 -6.18 4.26 2.08
N ALA A 6 -6.63 3.08 2.53
CA ALA A 6 -7.89 2.91 3.24
C ALA A 6 -7.85 3.33 4.72
N ASN A 7 -6.69 3.73 5.26
CA ASN A 7 -6.52 4.04 6.68
C ASN A 7 -5.63 5.28 6.84
N GLU A 8 -6.05 6.23 7.67
CA GLU A 8 -5.33 7.49 7.92
C GLU A 8 -3.98 7.35 8.64
N ASP A 9 -3.75 6.23 9.33
CA ASP A 9 -2.48 5.96 10.01
C ASP A 9 -2.25 4.45 10.09
N THR A 10 -1.40 3.93 9.22
CA THR A 10 -1.14 2.49 9.17
C THR A 10 0.20 2.14 9.78
N SER A 11 0.22 1.29 10.81
CA SER A 11 1.48 0.82 11.42
C SER A 11 2.09 -0.38 10.68
N PHE A 12 3.40 -0.60 10.86
CA PHE A 12 4.07 -1.80 10.35
C PHE A 12 3.40 -3.09 10.82
N LYS A 13 3.01 -3.14 12.11
CA LYS A 13 2.33 -4.30 12.68
C LYS A 13 1.00 -4.58 11.98
N MET A 14 0.18 -3.55 11.77
CA MET A 14 -1.09 -3.67 11.05
C MET A 14 -0.87 -4.20 9.63
N LEU A 15 0.10 -3.66 8.89
CA LEU A 15 0.40 -4.14 7.55
C LEU A 15 0.85 -5.61 7.54
N LYS A 16 1.73 -5.98 8.47
CA LYS A 16 2.25 -7.35 8.58
C LYS A 16 1.12 -8.34 8.86
N ASP A 17 0.25 -7.99 9.80
CA ASP A 17 -0.84 -8.87 10.26
C ASP A 17 -1.95 -8.95 9.20
N SER A 18 -2.31 -7.85 8.55
CA SER A 18 -3.33 -7.82 7.48
C SER A 18 -2.87 -8.51 6.19
N LEU A 19 -1.61 -8.36 5.80
CA LEU A 19 -1.07 -8.96 4.58
C LEU A 19 -0.53 -10.39 4.79
N LYS A 20 -0.39 -10.84 6.04
CA LYS A 20 0.16 -12.15 6.42
C LYS A 20 1.55 -12.41 5.81
N VAL A 21 2.39 -11.37 5.81
CA VAL A 21 3.76 -11.42 5.26
C VAL A 21 4.81 -11.45 6.37
N THR A 22 6.02 -11.85 6.02
CA THR A 22 7.17 -11.78 6.92
C THR A 22 7.65 -10.34 7.10
N PHE A 23 8.38 -10.08 8.18
CA PHE A 23 8.99 -8.78 8.44
C PHE A 23 9.89 -8.32 7.28
N GLY A 24 10.76 -9.20 6.78
CA GLY A 24 11.69 -8.87 5.70
C GLY A 24 10.99 -8.45 4.40
N ASN A 25 9.95 -9.21 4.00
CA ASN A 25 9.18 -8.86 2.80
C ASN A 25 8.51 -7.50 2.96
N LEU A 26 7.83 -7.28 4.08
CA LEU A 26 7.16 -6.00 4.31
C LEU A 26 8.14 -4.83 4.35
N PHE A 27 9.27 -4.99 5.04
CA PHE A 27 10.29 -3.95 5.15
C PHE A 27 10.82 -3.54 3.77
N ILE A 28 11.23 -4.51 2.94
CA ILE A 28 11.76 -4.23 1.59
C ILE A 28 10.71 -3.54 0.73
N HIS A 29 9.43 -3.94 0.81
CA HIS A 29 8.37 -3.29 0.06
C HIS A 29 8.12 -1.86 0.51
N LEU A 30 8.07 -1.60 1.82
CA LEU A 30 7.89 -0.24 2.35
C LEU A 30 9.07 0.66 1.98
N GLU A 31 10.30 0.17 2.09
CA GLU A 31 11.50 0.92 1.71
C GLU A 31 11.48 1.30 0.22
N LYS A 32 11.08 0.37 -0.66
CA LYS A 32 10.95 0.65 -2.11
C LYS A 32 9.88 1.69 -2.40
N LEU A 33 8.72 1.58 -1.76
CA LEU A 33 7.63 2.55 -1.93
C LEU A 33 8.02 3.94 -1.41
N GLU A 34 8.77 4.01 -0.31
CA GLU A 34 9.25 5.27 0.26
C GLU A 34 10.33 5.90 -0.64
N LYS A 35 11.30 5.10 -1.13
CA LYS A 35 12.30 5.54 -2.11
C LYS A 35 11.67 6.04 -3.42
N ALA A 36 10.56 5.44 -3.86
CA ALA A 36 9.80 5.91 -5.01
C ALA A 36 8.97 7.18 -4.73
N GLY A 37 8.90 7.61 -3.47
CA GLY A 37 8.12 8.77 -3.04
C GLY A 37 6.62 8.52 -3.01
N TYR A 38 6.17 7.26 -2.96
CA TYR A 38 4.75 6.90 -2.91
C TYR A 38 4.19 6.86 -1.50
N ILE A 39 5.02 6.54 -0.51
CA ILE A 39 4.64 6.60 0.90
C ILE A 39 5.61 7.49 1.67
N LYS A 40 5.15 8.00 2.81
CA LYS A 40 5.96 8.64 3.83
C LYS A 40 5.83 7.87 5.14
N SER A 41 6.94 7.69 5.85
CA SER A 41 6.92 7.25 7.24
C SER A 41 6.90 8.43 8.21
N SER A 42 6.09 8.34 9.25
CA SER A 42 5.97 9.34 10.31
C SER A 42 6.22 8.68 11.66
N LYS A 43 7.24 9.15 12.38
CA LYS A 43 7.54 8.69 13.74
C LYS A 43 6.80 9.56 14.74
N GLN A 44 5.83 8.99 15.44
CA GLN A 44 5.13 9.65 16.54
C GLN A 44 5.61 9.07 17.87
N VAL A 45 5.55 9.86 18.94
CA VAL A 45 5.87 9.44 20.31
C VAL A 45 4.63 9.69 21.17
N LYS A 46 4.07 8.63 21.74
CA LYS A 46 2.94 8.71 22.68
C LYS A 46 3.26 7.83 23.88
N ASN A 47 3.12 8.37 25.08
CA ASN A 47 3.33 7.66 26.34
C ASN A 47 4.68 6.90 26.38
N SER A 48 5.77 7.61 26.04
CA SER A 48 7.14 7.06 26.03
C SER A 48 7.40 5.91 25.05
N ARG A 49 6.45 5.60 24.15
CA ARG A 49 6.61 4.63 23.07
C ARG A 49 6.59 5.35 21.73
N SER A 50 7.58 5.05 20.91
CA SER A 50 7.60 5.51 19.53
C SER A 50 6.88 4.51 18.63
N TYR A 51 6.01 5.01 17.76
CA TYR A 51 5.37 4.23 16.72
C TYR A 51 5.58 4.92 15.37
N THR A 52 5.89 4.11 14.37
CA THR A 52 6.00 4.55 12.98
C THR A 52 4.70 4.23 12.27
N THR A 53 4.09 5.25 11.67
CA THR A 53 2.97 5.11 10.74
C THR A 53 3.42 5.37 9.31
N TYR A 54 2.71 4.79 8.36
CA TYR A 54 2.93 4.96 6.94
C TYR A 54 1.67 5.54 6.31
N ASN A 55 1.87 6.52 5.44
CA ASN A 55 0.81 7.22 4.73
C ASN A 55 1.19 7.39 3.27
N LEU A 56 0.20 7.39 2.36
CA LEU A 56 0.48 7.73 0.97
C LEU A 56 0.82 9.21 0.84
N THR A 57 1.71 9.52 -0.09
CA THR A 57 1.92 10.89 -0.58
C THR A 57 0.88 11.22 -1.65
N GLU A 58 0.77 12.48 -2.05
CA GLU A 58 -0.05 12.87 -3.21
C GLU A 58 0.34 12.09 -4.47
N ARG A 59 1.66 11.97 -4.72
CA ARG A 59 2.19 11.15 -5.81
C ARG A 59 1.76 9.68 -5.67
N GLY A 60 1.86 9.12 -4.47
CA GLY A 60 1.46 7.74 -4.20
C GLY A 60 -0.03 7.49 -4.40
N ILE A 61 -0.89 8.47 -4.10
CA ILE A 61 -2.33 8.41 -4.37
C ILE A 61 -2.58 8.35 -5.88
N LEU A 62 -1.96 9.25 -6.66
CA LEU A 62 -2.10 9.27 -8.12
C LEU A 62 -1.63 7.96 -8.76
N GLU A 63 -0.45 7.47 -8.35
CA GLU A 63 0.10 6.22 -8.89
C GLU A 63 -0.72 4.99 -8.48
N PHE A 64 -1.30 5.02 -7.27
CA PHE A 64 -2.21 3.97 -6.86
C PHE A 64 -3.48 3.92 -7.72
N TYR A 65 -4.06 5.08 -8.06
CA TYR A 65 -5.19 5.13 -8.99
C TYR A 65 -4.82 4.66 -10.39
N ASN A 66 -3.67 5.08 -10.92
CA ASN A 66 -3.18 4.61 -12.22
C ASN A 66 -3.04 3.08 -12.23
N TYR A 67 -2.41 2.51 -11.21
CA TYR A 67 -2.28 1.06 -11.08
C TYR A 67 -3.64 0.35 -11.02
N MET A 68 -4.60 0.90 -10.27
CA MET A 68 -5.94 0.31 -10.19
C MET A 68 -6.70 0.39 -11.51
N SER A 69 -6.52 1.46 -12.29
CA SER A 69 -7.08 1.58 -13.64
C SER A 69 -6.53 0.49 -14.57
N GLU A 70 -5.23 0.21 -14.51
CA GLU A 70 -4.63 -0.87 -15.31
C GLU A 70 -5.13 -2.26 -14.88
N VAL A 71 -5.27 -2.51 -13.57
CA VAL A 71 -5.85 -3.75 -13.05
C VAL A 71 -7.30 -3.92 -13.50
N GLU A 72 -8.10 -2.85 -13.48
CA GLU A 72 -9.49 -2.87 -13.95
C GLU A 72 -9.59 -3.25 -15.44
N LYS A 73 -8.73 -2.67 -16.29
CA LYS A 73 -8.65 -3.04 -17.72
C LYS A 73 -8.39 -4.53 -17.89
N ILE A 74 -7.41 -5.08 -17.17
CA ILE A 74 -7.08 -6.51 -17.22
C ILE A 74 -8.29 -7.36 -16.80
N ILE A 75 -8.96 -6.99 -15.72
CA ILE A 75 -10.16 -7.69 -15.24
C ILE A 75 -11.26 -7.68 -16.30
N ASN A 76 -11.50 -6.54 -16.96
CA ASN A 76 -12.52 -6.41 -18.00
C ASN A 76 -12.18 -7.26 -19.22
N THR A 77 -10.93 -7.26 -19.69
CA THR A 77 -10.47 -8.14 -20.77
C THR A 77 -10.71 -9.62 -20.44
N VAL A 78 -10.40 -10.06 -19.21
CA VAL A 78 -10.63 -11.45 -18.79
C VAL A 78 -12.13 -11.80 -18.77
N LYS A 79 -13.00 -10.88 -18.36
CA LYS A 79 -14.46 -11.08 -18.37
C LYS A 79 -15.00 -11.19 -19.79
N GLU A 80 -14.54 -10.34 -20.71
CA GLU A 80 -14.93 -10.40 -22.12
C GLU A 80 -14.56 -11.75 -22.75
N ILE A 81 -13.33 -12.22 -22.54
CA ILE A 81 -12.88 -13.53 -23.03
C ILE A 81 -13.72 -14.67 -22.45
N LYS A 82 -14.10 -14.58 -21.17
CA LYS A 82 -14.96 -15.58 -20.53
C LYS A 82 -16.37 -15.62 -21.15
N ASN A 83 -16.93 -14.47 -21.52
CA ASN A 83 -18.27 -14.38 -22.11
C ASN A 83 -18.32 -14.81 -23.59
N LEU A 84 -17.16 -14.93 -24.26
CA LEU A 84 -17.03 -15.42 -25.62
C LEU A 84 -16.87 -16.95 -25.73
N LYS A 85 -16.76 -17.65 -24.59
CA LYS A 85 -16.64 -19.11 -24.50
C LYS A 85 -17.91 -19.72 -23.94
#